data_AF-A0A8S9LDZ8-F1
#
_entry.id   AF-A0A8S9LDZ8-F1
#
_cell.length_a   1.000
_cell.length_b   1.000
_cell.length_c   1.000
_cell.angle_alpha   90.00
_cell.angle_beta   90.00
_cell.angle_gamma   90.00
#
_symmetry.space_group_name_H-M   'P 1'
#
loop_
_entity.id
_entity.type
_entity.pdbx_description
1 polymer ?
#
loop_
_entity_poly.entity_id
_entity_poly.type
_entity_poly.pdbx_seq_one_letter_code
_entity_poly.pdbx_strand_id
1 'polypeptide(L)'
;MHSLSFPSSSSSLLSSLLAFNSSRLLSLQPKKLTRLQSHYLSPKLSTKQSDASRHRAFSVSSSSPPEETVSMVDFHEKDWSFLESMETEQTQKLEKIVNAGEVTEFSRVLVSFSSEAFVDRLVESSPSQLLLIVHDSLFMLACVKEKYDKVKCWQGEFIYVPEKWAPLDVVFLYFLPALPFGLDEVFKTLSQRCSSGARVVISHPQGREGLKQQRKEFPDVVVSDLPDESTLKSVAKKHSFELTQFVDEQGLYLAVLTFSKQ
;
A
#
# COMPACT_ATOMS: atom_id res chain seq x y z
N MET A 1 4.03 42.56 -31.14
CA MET A 1 3.69 41.78 -29.93
C MET A 1 4.47 40.48 -30.00
N HIS A 2 5.57 40.39 -29.27
CA HIS A 2 6.49 39.24 -29.35
C HIS A 2 5.99 38.11 -28.45
N SER A 3 5.72 36.96 -29.06
CA SER A 3 5.39 35.70 -28.39
C SER A 3 6.69 35.05 -27.89
N LEU A 4 6.78 34.81 -26.59
CA LEU A 4 7.84 34.02 -25.98
C LEU A 4 7.29 32.63 -25.66
N SER A 5 7.60 31.66 -26.52
CA SER A 5 7.38 30.24 -26.30
C SER A 5 8.60 29.63 -25.61
N PHE A 6 8.42 29.03 -24.44
CA PHE A 6 9.43 28.20 -23.78
C PHE A 6 9.37 26.77 -24.33
N PRO A 7 10.51 26.09 -24.54
CA PRO A 7 10.51 24.68 -24.90
C PRO A 7 10.22 23.82 -23.67
N SER A 8 9.20 22.98 -23.78
CA SER A 8 8.92 21.87 -22.88
C SER A 8 10.01 20.81 -23.04
N SER A 9 10.90 20.72 -22.04
CA SER A 9 11.85 19.62 -21.94
C SER A 9 11.10 18.31 -21.67
N SER A 10 11.15 17.41 -22.64
CA SER A 10 10.73 16.03 -22.53
C SER A 10 11.61 15.28 -21.53
N SER A 11 11.04 14.89 -20.40
CA SER A 11 11.67 13.95 -19.47
C SER A 11 11.32 12.53 -19.90
N SER A 12 12.20 11.94 -20.69
CA SER A 12 12.14 10.54 -21.10
C SER A 12 12.75 9.64 -20.02
N LEU A 13 12.14 9.55 -18.84
CA LEU A 13 12.46 8.55 -17.83
C LEU A 13 11.30 8.42 -16.85
N LEU A 14 10.35 7.49 -17.08
CA LEU A 14 9.47 6.90 -16.06
C LEU A 14 8.48 5.92 -16.72
N SER A 15 8.86 4.65 -16.85
CA SER A 15 7.89 3.57 -17.15
C SER A 15 8.23 2.25 -16.44
N SER A 16 8.97 2.31 -15.33
CA SER A 16 9.39 1.09 -14.60
C SER A 16 9.19 1.19 -13.08
N LEU A 17 8.40 2.15 -12.59
CA LEU A 17 8.17 2.34 -11.13
C LEU A 17 6.74 2.04 -10.65
N LEU A 18 5.82 1.60 -11.50
CA LEU A 18 4.46 1.22 -11.05
C LEU A 18 4.27 -0.29 -10.78
N ALA A 19 5.35 -1.06 -10.81
CA ALA A 19 5.42 -2.37 -10.16
C ALA A 19 6.28 -2.27 -8.91
N PHE A 20 5.92 -1.39 -7.96
CA PHE A 20 6.49 -1.47 -6.63
C PHE A 20 5.97 -2.74 -5.94
N ASN A 21 6.75 -3.79 -6.13
CA ASN A 21 6.79 -5.01 -5.34
C ASN A 21 6.88 -4.65 -3.85
N SER A 22 5.73 -4.52 -3.18
CA SER A 22 5.64 -4.44 -1.71
C SER A 22 6.16 -5.74 -1.05
N SER A 23 6.21 -6.84 -1.80
CA SER A 23 6.71 -8.16 -1.37
C SER A 23 8.25 -8.30 -1.34
N ARG A 24 9.04 -7.36 -1.89
CA ARG A 24 10.51 -7.49 -1.91
C ARG A 24 11.24 -6.91 -0.68
N LEU A 25 10.54 -6.37 0.32
CA LEU A 25 11.19 -5.70 1.46
C LEU A 25 10.73 -6.16 2.85
N LEU A 26 10.13 -7.35 2.97
CA LEU A 26 9.88 -7.98 4.27
C LEU A 26 10.90 -9.09 4.53
N SER A 27 12.16 -8.70 4.80
CA SER A 27 13.11 -9.53 5.55
C SER A 27 14.28 -8.68 6.05
N LEU A 28 14.06 -7.96 7.15
CA LEU A 28 15.13 -7.70 8.10
C LEU A 28 14.70 -8.30 9.43
N GLN A 29 15.00 -9.59 9.62
CA GLN A 29 14.94 -10.18 10.95
C GLN A 29 16.03 -9.54 11.82
N PRO A 30 15.71 -9.03 13.02
CA PRO A 30 16.72 -8.52 13.93
C PRO A 30 17.49 -9.70 14.53
N LYS A 31 18.67 -10.00 13.97
CA LYS A 31 19.70 -10.74 14.69
C LYS A 31 20.17 -9.85 15.84
N LYS A 32 20.14 -10.40 17.07
CA LYS A 32 20.60 -9.75 18.31
C LYS A 32 21.91 -8.98 18.07
N LEU A 33 21.83 -7.66 18.02
CA LEU A 33 23.01 -6.79 17.91
C LEU A 33 23.42 -6.38 19.32
N THR A 34 24.44 -7.07 19.82
CA THR A 34 25.19 -6.67 21.01
C THR A 34 25.77 -5.27 20.80
N ARG A 35 25.43 -4.40 21.74
CA ARG A 35 25.97 -3.06 22.02
C ARG A 35 27.45 -2.94 21.66
N LEU A 36 27.77 -2.16 20.63
CA LEU A 36 29.12 -1.63 20.39
C LEU A 36 29.08 -0.11 20.38
N GLN A 37 30.02 0.46 21.12
CA GLN A 37 30.10 1.87 21.50
C GLN A 37 30.48 2.75 20.30
N SER A 38 29.85 3.93 20.28
CA SER A 38 30.10 5.04 19.38
C SER A 38 31.50 5.64 19.60
N HIS A 39 32.31 5.67 18.55
CA HIS A 39 33.40 6.62 18.42
C HIS A 39 33.27 7.38 17.09
N TYR A 40 33.08 8.68 17.22
CA TYR A 40 32.99 9.68 16.17
C TYR A 40 34.26 9.72 15.31
N LEU A 41 34.15 9.52 14.00
CA LEU A 41 35.16 9.95 13.03
C LEU A 41 34.48 10.46 11.75
N SER A 42 34.67 11.76 11.48
CA SER A 42 34.21 12.47 10.29
C SER A 42 35.08 12.15 9.07
N PRO A 43 34.54 12.00 7.85
CA PRO A 43 35.35 11.91 6.64
C PRO A 43 35.67 13.31 6.09
N LYS A 44 36.96 13.65 5.97
CA LYS A 44 37.44 14.79 5.19
C LYS A 44 37.60 14.39 3.72
N LEU A 45 36.96 15.17 2.85
CA LEU A 45 37.08 15.13 1.41
C LEU A 45 38.48 15.62 0.99
N SER A 46 39.22 14.82 0.22
CA SER A 46 40.50 15.23 -0.40
C SER A 46 40.38 15.11 -1.91
N THR A 47 40.32 16.27 -2.57
CA THR A 47 40.45 16.45 -4.00
C THR A 47 41.92 16.36 -4.40
N LYS A 48 42.23 15.50 -5.37
CA LYS A 48 43.48 15.58 -6.13
C LYS A 48 43.15 15.64 -7.62
N GLN A 49 43.46 16.80 -8.20
CA GLN A 49 43.64 16.99 -9.64
C GLN A 49 44.89 16.24 -10.09
N SER A 50 44.84 15.69 -11.30
CA SER A 50 46.04 15.38 -12.07
C SER A 50 45.76 15.57 -13.56
N ASP A 51 46.79 16.08 -14.22
CA ASP A 51 46.79 16.79 -15.49
C ASP A 51 46.53 15.98 -16.76
N ALA A 52 46.11 16.77 -17.74
CA ALA A 52 46.25 16.69 -19.19
C ALA A 52 47.15 15.57 -19.77
N SER A 53 46.56 14.79 -20.69
CA SER A 53 47.28 14.17 -21.80
C SER A 53 46.57 14.47 -23.12
N ARG A 54 47.33 15.03 -24.06
CA ARG A 54 46.92 15.43 -25.41
C ARG A 54 46.80 14.19 -26.28
N HIS A 55 45.62 13.92 -26.82
CA HIS A 55 45.46 13.01 -27.96
C HIS A 55 44.86 13.76 -29.16
N ARG A 56 45.75 13.89 -30.15
CA ARG A 56 45.63 14.21 -31.57
C ARG A 56 44.24 13.99 -32.16
N ALA A 57 43.62 15.06 -32.65
CA ALA A 57 42.45 15.02 -33.51
C ALA A 57 42.83 14.45 -34.89
N PHE A 58 42.18 13.36 -35.30
CA PHE A 58 42.17 12.93 -36.69
C PHE A 58 40.90 13.46 -37.34
N SER A 59 41.07 14.38 -38.29
CA SER A 59 39.99 14.85 -39.16
C SER A 59 39.63 13.74 -40.14
N VAL A 60 38.44 13.16 -39.96
CA VAL A 60 37.83 12.27 -40.96
C VAL A 60 36.86 13.12 -41.78
N SER A 61 37.15 13.22 -43.08
CA SER A 61 36.25 13.80 -44.08
C SER A 61 34.94 13.03 -44.12
N SER A 62 33.83 13.70 -43.79
CA SER A 62 32.48 13.15 -43.91
C SER A 62 32.05 13.17 -45.37
N SER A 63 32.09 12.01 -46.03
CA SER A 63 31.30 11.77 -47.24
C SER A 63 29.83 11.60 -46.84
N SER A 64 28.94 12.41 -47.41
CA SER A 64 27.49 12.30 -47.25
C SER A 64 26.99 10.92 -47.72
N PRO A 65 26.22 10.16 -46.91
CA PRO A 65 25.48 9.02 -47.42
C PRO A 65 24.25 9.50 -48.23
N PRO A 66 23.79 8.71 -49.21
CA PRO A 66 22.65 9.08 -50.06
C PRO A 66 21.38 9.18 -49.22
N GLU A 67 20.44 10.03 -49.66
CA GLU A 67 19.10 10.19 -49.09
C GLU A 67 18.31 8.86 -49.17
N GLU A 68 18.50 7.99 -48.19
CA GLU A 68 17.50 6.99 -47.86
C GLU A 68 16.37 7.72 -47.13
N THR A 69 15.26 7.84 -47.82
CA THR A 69 13.99 8.27 -47.23
C THR A 69 13.62 7.24 -46.16
N VAL A 70 13.97 7.53 -44.92
CA VAL A 70 13.53 6.74 -43.77
C VAL A 70 12.01 6.83 -43.76
N SER A 71 11.35 5.73 -44.15
CA SER A 71 9.93 5.56 -43.94
C SER A 71 9.67 5.80 -42.46
N MET A 72 9.04 6.95 -42.16
CA MET A 72 8.51 7.25 -40.85
C MET A 72 7.45 6.18 -40.60
N VAL A 73 7.84 5.12 -39.90
CA VAL A 73 6.90 4.14 -39.39
C VAL A 73 5.91 4.93 -38.57
N ASP A 74 4.66 4.91 -39.02
CA ASP A 74 3.56 5.57 -38.33
C ASP A 74 3.52 4.96 -36.92
N PHE A 75 4.02 5.72 -35.94
CA PHE A 75 3.94 5.32 -34.54
C PHE A 75 2.47 5.42 -34.21
N HIS A 76 1.74 4.31 -34.34
CA HIS A 76 0.41 4.18 -33.77
C HIS A 76 0.54 4.55 -32.30
N GLU A 77 0.06 5.76 -31.97
CA GLU A 77 -0.02 6.25 -30.61
C GLU A 77 -0.81 5.21 -29.82
N LYS A 78 -0.09 4.51 -28.95
CA LYS A 78 -0.63 3.37 -28.24
C LYS A 78 -1.70 3.92 -27.31
N ASP A 79 -2.93 3.48 -27.50
CA ASP A 79 -4.05 3.92 -26.68
C ASP A 79 -3.78 3.54 -25.21
N TRP A 80 -3.59 4.55 -24.36
CA TRP A 80 -3.32 4.40 -22.94
C TRP A 80 -4.62 4.32 -22.11
N SER A 81 -5.80 4.30 -22.75
CA SER A 81 -7.11 4.18 -22.08
C SER A 81 -7.22 2.99 -21.13
N PHE A 82 -6.46 1.91 -21.38
CA PHE A 82 -6.35 0.77 -20.47
C PHE A 82 -5.87 1.16 -19.06
N LEU A 83 -4.92 2.10 -18.95
CA LEU A 83 -4.41 2.56 -17.66
C LEU A 83 -5.50 3.30 -16.87
N GLU A 84 -6.28 4.15 -17.54
CA GLU A 84 -7.41 4.86 -16.94
C GLU A 84 -8.51 3.89 -16.49
N SER A 85 -8.78 2.84 -17.28
CA SER A 85 -9.74 1.79 -16.91
C SER A 85 -9.31 1.02 -15.65
N MET A 86 -8.02 0.70 -15.52
CA MET A 86 -7.52 0.01 -14.33
C MET A 86 -7.60 0.89 -13.08
N GLU A 87 -7.24 2.16 -13.21
CA GLU A 87 -7.27 3.12 -12.10
C GLU A 87 -8.70 3.37 -11.62
N THR A 88 -9.65 3.50 -12.54
CA THR A 88 -11.07 3.69 -12.21
C THR A 88 -11.67 2.44 -11.52
N GLU A 89 -11.39 1.23 -12.01
CA GLU A 89 -11.82 -0.01 -11.36
C GLU A 89 -11.24 -0.15 -9.94
N GLN A 90 -9.95 0.15 -9.78
CA GLN A 90 -9.30 0.11 -8.48
C GLN A 90 -9.89 1.14 -7.51
N THR A 91 -10.16 2.34 -8.00
CA THR A 91 -10.81 3.41 -7.22
C THR A 91 -12.19 2.99 -6.75
N GLN A 92 -13.03 2.41 -7.63
CA GLN A 92 -14.35 1.92 -7.26
C GLN A 92 -14.30 0.82 -6.20
N LYS A 93 -13.32 -0.09 -6.28
CA LYS A 93 -13.12 -1.13 -5.25
C LYS A 93 -12.72 -0.52 -3.91
N LEU A 94 -11.80 0.45 -3.92
CA LEU A 94 -11.41 1.18 -2.71
C LEU A 94 -12.60 1.91 -2.09
N GLU A 95 -13.40 2.61 -2.90
CA GLU A 95 -14.63 3.27 -2.46
C GLU A 95 -15.61 2.30 -1.82
N LYS A 96 -15.86 1.13 -2.44
CA LYS A 96 -16.71 0.09 -1.88
C LYS A 96 -16.22 -0.36 -0.51
N ILE A 97 -14.91 -0.58 -0.34
CA ILE A 97 -14.33 -1.00 0.94
C ILE A 97 -14.49 0.11 1.98
N VAL A 98 -14.15 1.36 1.64
CA VAL A 98 -14.26 2.50 2.57
C VAL A 98 -15.71 2.71 3.01
N ASN A 99 -16.64 2.71 2.06
CA ASN A 99 -18.07 2.90 2.34
C ASN A 99 -18.66 1.80 3.24
N ALA A 100 -18.15 0.56 3.14
CA ALA A 100 -18.59 -0.54 3.98
C ALA A 100 -18.32 -0.32 5.48
N GLY A 101 -17.35 0.54 5.80
CA GLY A 101 -17.02 0.94 7.17
C GLY A 101 -17.99 1.92 7.79
N GLU A 102 -18.82 2.61 7.01
CA GLU A 102 -19.80 3.61 7.48
C GLU A 102 -19.19 4.61 8.48
N VAL A 103 -17.99 5.08 8.18
CA VAL A 103 -17.23 5.96 9.05
C VAL A 103 -17.94 7.31 9.17
N THR A 104 -18.09 7.78 10.40
CA THR A 104 -18.65 9.08 10.75
C THR A 104 -17.60 9.97 11.42
N GLU A 105 -17.88 11.28 11.51
CA GLU A 105 -16.97 12.25 12.15
C GLU A 105 -16.64 11.94 13.62
N PHE A 106 -17.47 11.15 14.29
CA PHE A 106 -17.27 10.71 15.68
C PHE A 106 -16.57 9.35 15.78
N SER A 107 -16.37 8.67 14.66
CA SER A 107 -15.81 7.32 14.65
C SER A 107 -14.34 7.32 15.05
N ARG A 108 -13.97 6.30 15.84
CA ARG A 108 -12.60 5.93 16.13
C ARG A 108 -12.22 4.73 15.27
N VAL A 109 -11.40 4.99 14.27
CA VAL A 109 -11.07 4.06 13.18
C VAL A 109 -9.67 3.48 13.37
N LEU A 110 -9.55 2.16 13.25
CA LEU A 110 -8.27 1.45 13.13
C LEU A 110 -8.18 0.81 11.75
N VAL A 111 -7.04 0.96 11.09
CA VAL A 111 -6.73 0.27 9.83
C VAL A 111 -5.50 -0.59 10.07
N SER A 112 -5.66 -1.92 10.00
CA SER A 112 -4.57 -2.88 10.10
C SER A 112 -4.14 -3.33 8.72
N PHE A 113 -2.87 -3.08 8.40
CA PHE A 113 -2.32 -3.08 7.04
C PHE A 113 -3.04 -2.08 6.14
N SER A 114 -2.33 -1.41 5.24
CA SER A 114 -2.93 -0.38 4.38
C SER A 114 -2.08 -0.15 3.14
N SER A 115 -2.70 0.25 2.04
CA SER A 115 -1.98 0.93 0.96
C SER A 115 -2.11 2.45 1.13
N GLU A 116 -1.16 3.20 0.58
CA GLU A 116 -1.21 4.66 0.56
C GLU A 116 -2.51 5.17 -0.06
N ALA A 117 -2.87 4.65 -1.24
CA ALA A 117 -4.13 4.97 -1.92
C ALA A 117 -5.39 4.69 -1.07
N PHE A 118 -5.37 3.66 -0.21
CA PHE A 118 -6.50 3.37 0.68
C PHE A 118 -6.60 4.41 1.79
N VAL A 119 -5.46 4.79 2.38
CA VAL A 119 -5.40 5.85 3.41
C VAL A 119 -5.80 7.19 2.82
N ASP A 120 -5.29 7.54 1.63
CA ASP A 120 -5.64 8.76 0.91
C ASP A 120 -7.16 8.83 0.74
N ARG A 121 -7.77 7.77 0.21
CA ARG A 121 -9.22 7.72 0.00
C ARG A 121 -10.02 7.80 1.30
N LEU A 122 -9.56 7.13 2.36
CA LEU A 122 -10.24 7.13 3.66
C LEU A 122 -10.20 8.53 4.29
N VAL A 123 -9.06 9.24 4.23
CA VAL A 123 -8.93 10.61 4.75
C VAL A 123 -9.79 11.59 3.97
N GLU A 124 -9.86 11.46 2.64
CA GLU A 124 -10.64 12.35 1.78
C GLU A 124 -12.16 12.19 1.95
N SER A 125 -12.63 10.96 2.10
CA SER A 125 -14.06 10.65 2.09
C SER A 125 -14.70 10.56 3.48
N SER A 126 -13.90 10.31 4.52
CA SER A 126 -14.41 9.89 5.82
C SER A 126 -13.74 10.65 6.96
N PRO A 127 -14.24 11.86 7.31
CA PRO A 127 -13.79 12.52 8.53
C PRO A 127 -14.07 11.61 9.74
N SER A 128 -13.13 11.54 10.67
CA SER A 128 -13.21 10.68 11.86
C SER A 128 -12.58 11.38 13.06
N GLN A 129 -13.02 11.01 14.26
CA GLN A 129 -12.48 11.55 15.50
C GLN A 129 -11.03 11.11 15.69
N LEU A 130 -10.74 9.87 15.30
CA LEU A 130 -9.43 9.26 15.35
C LEU A 130 -9.28 8.33 14.15
N LEU A 131 -8.19 8.48 13.41
CA LEU A 131 -7.72 7.50 12.43
C LEU A 131 -6.35 6.98 12.85
N LEU A 132 -6.26 5.69 13.18
CA LEU A 132 -5.04 4.99 13.55
C LEU A 132 -4.66 3.97 12.47
N ILE A 133 -3.54 4.23 11.79
CA ILE A 133 -2.94 3.31 10.82
C ILE A 133 -1.93 2.42 11.52
N VAL A 134 -2.12 1.11 11.39
CA VAL A 134 -1.28 0.07 11.97
C VAL A 134 -0.62 -0.71 10.85
N HIS A 135 0.71 -0.68 10.79
CA HIS A 135 1.48 -1.36 9.74
C HIS A 135 2.86 -1.78 10.28
N ASP A 136 3.37 -2.93 9.85
CA ASP A 136 4.73 -3.39 10.15
C ASP A 136 5.84 -2.54 9.48
N SER A 137 5.58 -2.08 8.25
CA SER A 137 6.47 -1.26 7.43
C SER A 137 6.54 0.20 7.91
N LEU A 138 7.69 0.59 8.46
CA LEU A 138 8.00 1.98 8.78
C LEU A 138 7.94 2.90 7.56
N PHE A 139 8.29 2.39 6.38
CA PHE A 139 8.21 3.16 5.15
C PHE A 139 6.78 3.58 4.84
N MET A 140 5.82 2.65 4.91
CA MET A 140 4.40 2.96 4.72
C MET A 140 3.90 3.99 5.73
N LEU A 141 4.26 3.84 7.01
CA LEU A 141 3.87 4.80 8.04
C LEU A 141 4.51 6.18 7.84
N ALA A 142 5.73 6.24 7.33
CA ALA A 142 6.40 7.50 7.00
C ALA A 142 5.70 8.22 5.84
N CYS A 143 5.33 7.51 4.77
CA CYS A 143 4.56 8.07 3.65
C CYS A 143 3.20 8.64 4.12
N VAL A 144 2.48 7.89 4.97
CA VAL A 144 1.23 8.39 5.57
C VAL A 144 1.49 9.64 6.40
N LYS A 145 2.57 9.68 7.18
CA LYS A 145 2.90 10.83 8.03
C LYS A 145 3.38 12.06 7.27
N GLU A 146 4.03 11.87 6.13
CA GLU A 146 4.41 12.96 5.24
C GLU A 146 3.19 13.71 4.71
N LYS A 147 2.10 12.97 4.42
CA LYS A 147 0.85 13.54 3.90
C LYS A 147 -0.12 14.02 4.98
N TYR A 148 -0.22 13.30 6.10
CA TYR A 148 -1.31 13.46 7.06
C TYR A 148 -0.84 13.54 8.51
N ASP A 149 -0.56 14.77 8.96
CA ASP A 149 -0.10 15.04 10.34
C ASP A 149 -1.06 14.53 11.43
N LYS A 150 -2.38 14.65 11.19
CA LYS A 150 -3.42 14.30 12.15
C LYS A 150 -3.58 12.79 12.33
N VAL A 151 -3.27 12.01 11.30
CA VAL A 151 -3.38 10.54 11.33
C VAL A 151 -2.39 9.98 12.33
N LYS A 152 -2.84 9.06 13.18
CA LYS A 152 -1.99 8.37 14.14
C LYS A 152 -1.43 7.12 13.49
N CYS A 153 -0.21 6.76 13.87
CA CYS A 153 0.49 5.61 13.31
C CYS A 153 1.00 4.72 14.44
N TRP A 154 0.95 3.41 14.23
CA TRP A 154 1.53 2.40 15.10
C TRP A 154 2.30 1.39 14.26
N GLN A 155 3.57 1.18 14.60
CA GLN A 155 4.38 0.16 13.94
C GLN A 155 4.14 -1.21 14.57
N GLY A 156 3.83 -2.20 13.75
CA GLY A 156 3.60 -3.59 14.15
C GLY A 156 2.16 -4.00 13.88
N GLU A 157 1.67 -4.96 14.66
CA GLU A 157 0.36 -5.56 14.46
C GLU A 157 -0.71 -5.00 15.41
N PHE A 158 -1.96 -5.04 14.96
CA PHE A 158 -3.06 -4.39 15.71
C PHE A 158 -3.29 -5.02 17.08
N ILE A 159 -3.00 -6.32 17.28
CA ILE A 159 -3.18 -6.97 18.58
C ILE A 159 -2.27 -6.37 19.67
N TYR A 160 -1.15 -5.74 19.30
CA TYR A 160 -0.24 -5.09 20.25
C TYR A 160 -0.51 -3.59 20.44
N VAL A 161 -1.51 -3.04 19.74
CA VAL A 161 -1.92 -1.65 19.91
C VAL A 161 -2.41 -1.41 21.35
N PRO A 162 -1.89 -0.38 22.06
CA PRO A 162 -2.28 -0.11 23.44
C PRO A 162 -3.76 0.21 23.62
N GLU A 163 -4.33 -0.20 24.76
CA GLU A 163 -5.77 -0.05 25.05
C GLU A 163 -6.28 1.39 25.07
N LYS A 164 -5.41 2.39 25.27
CA LYS A 164 -5.77 3.83 25.21
C LYS A 164 -6.41 4.25 23.88
N TRP A 165 -6.22 3.47 22.82
CA TRP A 165 -6.80 3.71 21.51
C TRP A 165 -8.23 3.14 21.39
N ALA A 166 -8.63 2.23 22.27
CA ALA A 166 -9.99 1.74 22.40
C ALA A 166 -10.90 2.76 23.15
N PRO A 167 -12.24 2.65 23.02
CA PRO A 167 -12.96 1.75 22.13
C PRO A 167 -12.81 2.13 20.65
N LEU A 168 -13.00 1.15 19.76
CA LEU A 168 -12.95 1.29 18.30
C LEU A 168 -14.35 1.11 17.71
N ASP A 169 -14.75 2.01 16.83
CA ASP A 169 -16.07 1.98 16.16
C ASP A 169 -15.97 1.33 14.79
N VAL A 170 -14.83 1.49 14.10
CA VAL A 170 -14.61 0.87 12.79
C VAL A 170 -13.19 0.30 12.74
N VAL A 171 -13.08 -0.94 12.28
CA VAL A 171 -11.79 -1.63 12.10
C VAL A 171 -11.71 -2.18 10.69
N PHE A 172 -10.73 -1.71 9.92
CA PHE A 172 -10.40 -2.27 8.61
C PHE A 172 -9.25 -3.28 8.76
N LEU A 173 -9.51 -4.54 8.43
CA LEU A 173 -8.50 -5.57 8.22
C LEU A 173 -8.25 -5.68 6.71
N TYR A 174 -7.41 -4.79 6.21
CA TYR A 174 -7.12 -4.67 4.78
C TYR A 174 -6.00 -5.65 4.38
N PHE A 175 -6.11 -6.28 3.22
CA PHE A 175 -5.21 -7.35 2.77
C PHE A 175 -5.16 -8.60 3.67
N LEU A 176 -6.26 -9.01 4.29
CA LEU A 176 -6.30 -10.36 4.89
C LEU A 176 -5.95 -11.42 3.82
N PRO A 177 -5.15 -12.47 4.10
CA PRO A 177 -4.62 -12.93 5.38
C PRO A 177 -3.16 -12.53 5.65
N ALA A 178 -2.78 -11.27 5.39
CA ALA A 178 -1.45 -10.75 5.76
C ALA A 178 -1.18 -10.74 7.28
N LEU A 179 -2.21 -10.94 8.12
CA LEU A 179 -2.07 -11.00 9.56
C LEU A 179 -1.42 -12.32 10.01
N PRO A 180 -0.39 -12.31 10.87
CA PRO A 180 0.24 -13.52 11.39
C PRO A 180 -0.56 -14.19 12.53
N PHE A 181 -1.89 -14.03 12.54
CA PHE A 181 -2.78 -14.51 13.61
C PHE A 181 -3.99 -15.23 13.03
N GLY A 182 -4.50 -16.21 13.78
CA GLY A 182 -5.74 -16.87 13.45
C GLY A 182 -6.96 -15.97 13.68
N LEU A 183 -8.04 -16.19 12.91
CA LEU A 183 -9.27 -15.40 13.03
C LEU A 183 -9.87 -15.41 14.43
N ASP A 184 -9.75 -16.51 15.17
CA ASP A 184 -10.25 -16.61 16.54
C ASP A 184 -9.55 -15.61 17.47
N GLU A 185 -8.22 -15.53 17.37
CA GLU A 185 -7.42 -14.57 18.14
C GLU A 185 -7.70 -13.13 17.73
N VAL A 186 -7.88 -12.90 16.43
CA VAL A 186 -8.26 -11.59 15.87
C VAL A 186 -9.59 -11.14 16.45
N PHE A 187 -10.65 -11.94 16.33
CA PHE A 187 -11.98 -11.58 16.83
C PHE A 187 -12.03 -11.51 18.36
N LYS A 188 -11.30 -12.37 19.07
CA LYS A 188 -11.14 -12.27 20.52
C LYS A 188 -10.57 -10.92 20.92
N THR A 189 -9.48 -10.49 20.27
CA THR A 189 -8.84 -9.20 20.56
C THR A 189 -9.76 -8.02 20.22
N LEU A 190 -10.46 -8.09 19.09
CA LEU A 190 -11.40 -7.05 18.68
C LEU A 190 -12.59 -6.95 19.65
N SER A 191 -13.12 -8.07 20.14
CA SER A 191 -14.25 -8.06 21.09
C SER A 191 -13.96 -7.29 22.39
N GLN A 192 -12.68 -7.20 22.77
CA GLN A 192 -12.23 -6.47 23.96
C GLN A 192 -12.05 -4.97 23.71
N ARG A 193 -11.94 -4.56 22.43
CA ARG A 193 -11.54 -3.21 22.02
C ARG A 193 -12.61 -2.48 21.23
N CYS A 194 -13.60 -3.17 20.71
CA CYS A 194 -14.69 -2.59 19.95
C CYS A 194 -15.79 -1.99 20.85
N SER A 195 -16.36 -0.86 20.43
CA SER A 195 -17.61 -0.33 20.98
C SER A 195 -18.79 -1.21 20.53
N SER A 196 -19.88 -1.24 21.30
CA SER A 196 -21.09 -1.94 20.84
C SER A 196 -21.61 -1.27 19.57
N GLY A 197 -21.90 -2.07 18.54
CA GLY A 197 -22.25 -1.60 17.21
C GLY A 197 -21.04 -1.38 16.29
N ALA A 198 -19.81 -1.61 16.75
CA ALA A 198 -18.62 -1.43 15.94
C ALA A 198 -18.63 -2.32 14.69
N ARG A 199 -18.06 -1.80 13.60
CA ARG A 199 -17.97 -2.49 12.32
C ARG A 199 -16.54 -2.98 12.08
N VAL A 200 -16.41 -4.24 11.68
CA VAL A 200 -15.14 -4.82 11.23
C VAL A 200 -15.27 -5.12 9.74
N VAL A 201 -14.45 -4.45 8.94
CA VAL A 201 -14.40 -4.62 7.49
C VAL A 201 -13.15 -5.41 7.14
N ILE A 202 -13.33 -6.63 6.67
CA ILE A 202 -12.27 -7.49 6.16
C ILE A 202 -12.27 -7.38 4.65
N SER A 203 -11.13 -7.08 4.04
CA SER A 203 -11.08 -6.96 2.59
C SER A 203 -9.76 -7.39 1.97
N HIS A 204 -9.84 -7.85 0.72
CA HIS A 204 -8.70 -8.08 -0.16
C HIS A 204 -9.04 -7.51 -1.55
N PRO A 205 -8.39 -6.41 -1.98
CA PRO A 205 -8.77 -5.67 -3.20
C PRO A 205 -8.46 -6.40 -4.51
N GLN A 206 -7.75 -7.54 -4.46
CA GLN A 206 -7.56 -8.42 -5.61
C GLN A 206 -8.40 -9.72 -5.50
N GLY A 207 -9.24 -9.80 -4.46
CA GLY A 207 -10.05 -10.98 -4.16
C GLY A 207 -9.23 -12.25 -3.94
N ARG A 208 -9.94 -13.38 -3.96
CA ARG A 208 -9.35 -14.72 -3.78
C ARG A 208 -8.42 -15.11 -4.93
N GLU A 209 -8.72 -14.70 -6.15
CA GLU A 209 -7.92 -15.06 -7.32
C GLU A 209 -6.56 -14.36 -7.33
N GLY A 210 -6.52 -13.07 -6.99
CA GLY A 210 -5.25 -12.36 -6.81
C GLY A 210 -4.37 -13.00 -5.75
N LEU A 211 -4.96 -13.42 -4.62
CA LEU A 211 -4.22 -14.12 -3.57
C LEU A 211 -3.64 -15.47 -4.04
N LYS A 212 -4.38 -16.25 -4.84
CA LYS A 212 -3.84 -17.48 -5.45
C LYS A 212 -2.65 -17.19 -6.36
N GLN A 213 -2.71 -16.09 -7.13
CA GLN A 213 -1.61 -15.71 -8.00
C GLN A 213 -0.39 -15.26 -7.20
N GLN A 214 -0.58 -14.46 -6.15
CA GLN A 214 0.48 -14.07 -5.22
C GLN A 214 1.13 -15.28 -4.54
N ARG A 215 0.34 -16.31 -4.17
CA ARG A 215 0.86 -17.56 -3.60
C ARG A 215 1.76 -18.33 -4.56
N LYS A 216 1.49 -18.29 -5.88
CA LYS A 216 2.38 -18.92 -6.86
C LYS A 216 3.72 -18.20 -6.95
N GLU A 217 3.73 -16.88 -6.79
CA GLU A 217 4.95 -16.06 -6.86
C GLU A 217 5.74 -16.06 -5.55
N PHE A 218 5.03 -16.08 -4.40
CA PHE A 218 5.60 -15.97 -3.05
C PHE A 218 5.02 -17.05 -2.12
N PRO A 219 5.29 -18.34 -2.36
CA PRO A 219 4.69 -19.44 -1.60
C PRO A 219 5.07 -19.44 -0.12
N ASP A 220 6.26 -18.92 0.22
CA ASP A 220 6.74 -18.83 1.60
C ASP A 220 6.11 -17.66 2.38
N VAL A 221 5.48 -16.71 1.68
CA VAL A 221 4.86 -15.51 2.27
C VAL A 221 3.36 -15.67 2.39
N VAL A 222 2.70 -16.16 1.32
CA VAL A 222 1.25 -16.35 1.30
C VAL A 222 0.93 -17.77 1.76
N VAL A 223 0.89 -17.95 3.08
CA VAL A 223 0.69 -19.27 3.71
C VAL A 223 -0.77 -19.62 3.95
N SER A 224 -1.66 -18.62 4.06
CA SER A 224 -3.07 -18.79 4.42
C SER A 224 -4.02 -18.36 3.29
N ASP A 225 -5.20 -18.97 3.24
CA ASP A 225 -6.27 -18.56 2.33
C ASP A 225 -7.21 -17.53 2.96
N LEU A 226 -7.96 -16.82 2.13
CA LEU A 226 -9.10 -16.05 2.60
C LEU A 226 -10.17 -16.97 3.19
N PRO A 227 -10.77 -16.64 4.34
CA PRO A 227 -11.84 -17.47 4.90
C PRO A 227 -13.08 -17.44 4.00
N ASP A 228 -13.85 -18.52 4.02
CA ASP A 228 -15.18 -18.53 3.42
C ASP A 228 -16.22 -17.95 4.39
N GLU A 229 -17.43 -17.74 3.89
CA GLU A 229 -18.54 -17.19 4.67
C GLU A 229 -18.85 -18.05 5.91
N SER A 230 -18.79 -19.38 5.76
CA SER A 230 -19.11 -20.33 6.82
C SER A 230 -18.10 -20.27 7.98
N THR A 231 -16.80 -20.19 7.66
CA THR A 231 -15.71 -20.04 8.62
C THR A 231 -15.83 -18.70 9.34
N LEU A 232 -16.06 -17.60 8.60
CA LEU A 232 -16.25 -16.28 9.20
C LEU A 232 -17.41 -16.30 10.21
N LYS A 233 -18.60 -16.76 9.82
CA LYS A 233 -19.78 -16.82 10.71
C LYS A 233 -19.49 -17.67 11.95
N SER A 234 -18.87 -18.84 11.78
CA SER A 234 -18.59 -19.78 12.87
C SER A 234 -17.62 -19.18 13.90
N VAL A 235 -16.54 -18.56 13.46
CA VAL A 235 -15.53 -17.99 14.37
C VAL A 235 -16.03 -16.67 14.97
N ALA A 236 -16.62 -15.79 14.17
CA ALA A 236 -17.14 -14.49 14.60
C ALA A 236 -18.19 -14.62 15.72
N LYS A 237 -19.10 -15.59 15.60
CA LYS A 237 -20.17 -15.84 16.59
C LYS A 237 -19.64 -16.14 17.99
N LYS A 238 -18.46 -16.76 18.11
CA LYS A 238 -17.83 -17.06 19.41
C LYS A 238 -17.45 -15.79 20.19
N HIS A 239 -17.28 -14.67 19.49
CA HIS A 239 -16.80 -13.41 20.03
C HIS A 239 -17.83 -12.28 19.84
N SER A 240 -19.11 -12.65 19.71
CA SER A 240 -20.24 -11.72 19.56
C SER A 240 -20.19 -10.79 18.34
N PHE A 241 -19.57 -11.27 17.26
CA PHE A 241 -19.64 -10.63 15.95
C PHE A 241 -20.66 -11.35 15.06
N GLU A 242 -21.44 -10.57 14.32
CA GLU A 242 -22.38 -11.05 13.30
C GLU A 242 -21.90 -10.63 11.92
N LEU A 243 -21.88 -11.55 10.95
CA LEU A 243 -21.55 -11.24 9.56
C LEU A 243 -22.78 -10.64 8.88
N THR A 244 -22.70 -9.37 8.49
CA THR A 244 -23.83 -8.62 7.89
C THR A 244 -23.71 -8.46 6.38
N GLN A 245 -22.49 -8.50 5.83
CA GLN A 245 -22.26 -8.45 4.39
C GLN A 245 -21.11 -9.38 4.02
N PHE A 246 -21.26 -10.08 2.90
CA PHE A 246 -20.22 -10.93 2.32
C PHE A 246 -20.24 -10.83 0.80
N VAL A 247 -19.08 -10.52 0.21
CA VAL A 247 -18.85 -10.43 -1.24
C VAL A 247 -17.52 -11.13 -1.53
N ASP A 248 -17.57 -12.16 -2.36
CA ASP A 248 -16.38 -12.88 -2.87
C ASP A 248 -16.51 -12.97 -4.40
N GLU A 249 -16.13 -11.88 -5.07
CA GLU A 249 -16.25 -11.71 -6.52
C GLU A 249 -14.86 -11.70 -7.18
N GLN A 250 -14.83 -11.76 -8.51
CA GLN A 250 -13.58 -11.63 -9.26
C GLN A 250 -12.94 -10.28 -8.97
N GLY A 251 -11.79 -10.31 -8.29
CA GLY A 251 -11.03 -9.11 -7.99
C GLY A 251 -11.53 -8.30 -6.80
N LEU A 252 -12.40 -8.83 -5.93
CA LEU A 252 -12.71 -8.23 -4.62
C LEU A 252 -13.20 -9.28 -3.63
N TYR A 253 -12.60 -9.28 -2.44
CA TYR A 253 -13.15 -9.95 -1.26
C TYR A 253 -13.52 -8.87 -0.24
N LEU A 254 -14.74 -8.92 0.28
CA LEU A 254 -15.24 -7.99 1.29
C LEU A 254 -16.18 -8.75 2.25
N ALA A 255 -15.88 -8.68 3.54
CA ALA A 255 -16.77 -9.14 4.59
C ALA A 255 -16.94 -8.02 5.63
N VAL A 256 -18.17 -7.76 6.04
CA VAL A 256 -18.50 -6.78 7.08
C VAL A 256 -19.14 -7.49 8.23
N LEU A 257 -18.60 -7.27 9.43
CA LEU A 257 -19.13 -7.80 10.67
C LEU A 257 -19.51 -6.68 11.61
N THR A 258 -20.57 -6.88 12.39
CA THR A 258 -21.00 -5.96 13.45
C THR A 258 -20.78 -6.60 14.81
N PHE A 259 -20.21 -5.84 15.74
CA PHE A 259 -20.02 -6.27 17.12
C PHE A 259 -21.26 -5.95 17.95
N SER A 260 -21.80 -6.94 18.65
CA SER A 260 -22.86 -6.73 19.63
C SER A 260 -22.33 -7.10 21.00
N LYS A 261 -22.16 -6.10 21.87
CA LYS A 261 -21.74 -6.36 23.24
C LYS A 261 -22.89 -7.05 23.97
N GLN A 262 -22.66 -8.29 24.43
CA GLN A 262 -23.58 -9.03 25.30
C GLN A 262 -23.60 -8.45 26.71
#